data_AF-A0A1H8VPZ0-F1
#
_entry.id   AF-A0A1H8VPZ0-F1
#
_cell.length_a   1.000
_cell.length_b   1.000
_cell.length_c   1.000
_cell.angle_alpha   90.00
_cell.angle_beta   90.00
_cell.angle_gamma   90.00
#
_symmetry.space_group_name_H-M   'P 1'
#
loop_
_entity.id
_entity.type
_entity.pdbx_description
1 polymer ?
#
loop_
_entity_poly.entity_id
_entity_poly.type
_entity_poly.pdbx_seq_one_letter_code
_entity_poly.pdbx_strand_id
1 'polypeptide(L)' 'MRGFTWWLVVVGVVIAAGILVPYGFLAGGAPSLDIMIFWCLFGVAVVGLIVIGVARWRL' A
#
# COMPACT_ATOMS: atom_id res chain seq x y z
N MET A 1 -22.07 4.76 -2.59
CA MET A 1 -21.16 4.05 -3.51
C MET A 1 -19.86 4.81 -3.81
N ARG A 2 -19.87 6.14 -4.06
CA ARG A 2 -18.64 6.92 -4.34
C ARG A 2 -17.48 6.71 -3.35
N GLY A 3 -17.76 6.66 -2.04
CA GLY A 3 -16.71 6.40 -1.03
C GLY A 3 -16.10 5.01 -1.10
N PHE A 4 -16.89 4.00 -1.48
CA PHE A 4 -16.42 2.63 -1.71
C PHE A 4 -15.55 2.55 -2.97
N THR A 5 -16.01 3.14 -4.07
CA THR A 5 -15.22 3.21 -5.31
C THR A 5 -13.89 3.92 -5.08
N TRP A 6 -13.89 5.04 -4.35
CA TRP A 6 -12.64 5.73 -4.03
C TRP A 6 -11.70 4.88 -3.17
N TRP A 7 -12.24 4.17 -2.17
CA TRP A 7 -11.45 3.26 -1.36
C TRP A 7 -10.80 2.15 -2.21
N LEU A 8 -11.54 1.56 -3.14
CA LEU A 8 -10.99 0.56 -4.08
C LEU A 8 -9.88 1.12 -4.96
N VAL A 9 -10.02 2.34 -5.48
CA VAL A 9 -8.97 2.99 -6.27
C VAL A 9 -7.71 3.18 -5.44
N VAL A 10 -7.83 3.67 -4.20
CA VAL A 10 -6.67 3.85 -3.30
C VAL A 10 -6.00 2.51 -3.01
N VAL A 11 -6.78 1.46 -2.70
CA VAL A 11 -6.27 0.10 -2.50
C VAL A 11 -5.51 -0.37 -3.74
N GLY A 12 -6.09 -0.20 -4.93
CA GLY A 12 -5.45 -0.58 -6.19
C GLY A 12 -4.13 0.15 -6.44
N VAL A 13 -4.07 1.46 -6.14
CA VAL A 13 -2.83 2.25 -6.24
C VAL A 13 -1.77 1.75 -5.26
N VAL A 14 -2.15 1.44 -4.02
CA VAL A 14 -1.23 0.87 -3.04
C VAL A 14 -0.70 -0.47 -3.53
N ILE A 15 -1.55 -1.39 -4.00
CA ILE A 15 -1.12 -2.67 -4.57
C ILE A 15 -0.13 -2.46 -5.74
N ALA A 16 -0.45 -1.55 -6.66
CA ALA A 16 0.43 -1.24 -7.78
C ALA A 16 1.80 -0.71 -7.29
N ALA A 17 1.83 0.16 -6.28
CA ALA A 17 3.07 0.66 -5.70
C ALA A 17 3.92 -0.46 -5.06
N GLY A 18 3.27 -1.43 -4.40
CA GLY A 18 3.92 -2.61 -3.81
C GLY A 18 4.60 -3.52 -4.83
N ILE A 19 4.29 -3.37 -6.13
CA ILE A 19 4.92 -4.08 -7.23
C ILE A 19 5.96 -3.18 -7.91
N LEU A 20 5.52 -2.00 -8.37
CA LEU A 20 6.32 -1.12 -9.21
C LEU A 20 7.53 -0.54 -8.50
N VAL A 21 7.41 -0.22 -7.20
CA VAL A 21 8.51 0.42 -6.46
C VAL A 21 9.64 -0.55 -6.16
N PRO A 22 9.41 -1.69 -5.46
CA PRO A 22 10.51 -2.57 -5.08
C PRO A 22 11.10 -3.32 -6.28
N TYR A 23 10.27 -3.67 -7.28
CA TYR A 23 10.71 -4.46 -8.43
C TYR A 23 10.99 -3.63 -9.69
N GLY A 24 10.69 -2.33 -9.67
CA GLY A 24 11.05 -1.40 -10.74
C GLY A 24 12.14 -0.44 -10.30
N PHE A 25 11.81 0.50 -9.40
CA PHE A 25 12.71 1.59 -9.02
C PHE A 25 13.84 1.18 -8.07
N LEU A 26 13.58 0.21 -7.17
CA LEU A 26 14.57 -0.27 -6.19
C LEU A 26 15.18 -1.63 -6.56
N ALA A 27 14.94 -2.11 -7.78
CA ALA A 27 15.41 -3.42 -8.23
C ALA A 27 16.90 -3.41 -8.64
N GLY A 28 17.49 -4.61 -8.72
CA GLY A 28 18.81 -4.84 -9.29
C GLY A 28 20.01 -4.50 -8.40
N GLY A 29 19.76 -3.91 -7.23
CA GLY A 29 20.79 -3.61 -6.22
C GLY A 29 20.91 -4.67 -5.14
N ALA A 30 21.96 -4.55 -4.31
CA ALA A 30 22.05 -5.28 -3.05
C ALA A 30 20.93 -4.84 -2.10
N PRO A 31 20.52 -5.68 -1.13
CA PRO A 31 19.58 -5.28 -0.09
C PRO A 31 20.02 -3.96 0.57
N SER A 32 19.10 -2.99 0.63
CA SER A 32 19.38 -1.64 1.12
C SER A 32 18.36 -1.19 2.17
N LEU A 33 18.74 -0.17 2.94
CA LEU A 33 17.86 0.49 3.91
C LEU A 33 16.58 1.02 3.25
N ASP A 34 16.66 1.51 2.02
CA ASP A 34 15.51 2.06 1.29
C ASP A 34 14.44 0.99 1.02
N ILE A 35 14.85 -0.23 0.67
CA ILE A 35 13.94 -1.37 0.48
C ILE A 35 13.26 -1.74 1.81
N MET A 36 14.01 -1.78 2.91
CA MET A 36 13.46 -2.05 4.24
C MET A 36 12.43 -0.99 4.65
N ILE A 37 12.79 0.29 4.52
CA ILE A 37 11.90 1.42 4.85
C ILE A 37 10.63 1.37 4.00
N PHE A 38 10.76 1.09 2.70
CA PHE A 38 9.62 0.94 1.81
C PHE A 38 8.64 -0.12 2.33
N TRP A 39 9.12 -1.33 2.65
CA TRP A 39 8.25 -2.40 3.12
C TRP A 39 7.61 -2.10 4.48
N CYS A 40 8.31 -1.43 5.40
CA CYS A 40 7.73 -0.98 6.66
C CYS A 40 6.59 0.02 6.45
N LEU A 41 6.82 1.05 5.63
CA LEU A 41 5.80 2.05 5.31
C LEU A 41 4.61 1.45 4.55
N PHE A 42 4.90 0.53 3.62
CA PHE A 42 3.89 -0.20 2.87
C PHE A 42 2.98 -1.02 3.80
N GLY A 43 3.57 -1.76 4.74
CA GLY A 43 2.82 -2.50 5.75
C GLY A 43 1.91 -1.61 6.58
N VAL A 44 2.40 -0.47 7.04
CA VAL A 44 1.60 0.53 7.78
C VAL A 44 0.44 1.05 6.93
N ALA A 45 0.68 1.36 5.65
CA ALA A 45 -0.36 1.80 4.73
C ALA A 45 -1.46 0.73 4.55
N VAL A 46 -1.07 -0.54 4.39
CA VAL A 46 -2.02 -1.67 4.30
C VAL A 46 -2.86 -1.79 5.56
N VAL A 47 -2.24 -1.74 6.74
CA VAL A 47 -2.97 -1.77 8.02
C VAL A 47 -3.96 -0.61 8.11
N GLY A 48 -3.54 0.60 7.75
CA GLY A 48 -4.41 1.77 7.72
C GLY A 48 -5.62 1.60 6.81
N LEU A 49 -5.42 1.06 5.59
CA LEU A 49 -6.51 0.78 4.65
C LEU A 49 -7.50 -0.25 5.18
N ILE A 50 -7.01 -1.29 5.87
CA ILE A 50 -7.84 -2.31 6.52
C ILE A 50 -8.68 -1.66 7.62
N VAL A 51 -8.05 -0.91 8.54
CA VAL A 51 -8.74 -0.24 9.65
C VAL A 51 -9.83 0.69 9.14
N ILE A 52 -9.53 1.52 8.13
CA ILE A 52 -10.50 2.43 7.51
C ILE A 52 -11.64 1.66 6.84
N GLY A 53 -11.32 0.58 6.13
CA GLY A 53 -12.33 -0.27 5.48
C GLY A 53 -13.29 -0.89 6.50
N VAL A 54 -12.75 -1.46 7.58
CA VAL A 54 -13.54 -2.09 8.65
C VAL A 54 -14.36 -1.06 9.42
N ALA A 55 -13.78 0.10 9.78
CA ALA A 55 -14.47 1.13 10.55
C ALA A 55 -15.64 1.75 9.78
N ARG A 56 -15.48 1.96 8.47
CA ARG A 56 -16.54 2.55 7.63
C ARG A 56 -17.72 1.63 7.37
N TRP A 57 -17.55 0.31 7.51
CA TRP A 57 -18.60 -0.68 7.17
C TRP A 57 -19.18 -1.41 8.38
N ARG A 58 -18.66 -1.14 9.59
CA ARG A 58 -19.27 -1.58 10.86
C ARG A 58 -20.30 -0.59 11.42
N LEU A 59 -20.30 0.66 10.96
CA LEU A 59 -21.23 1.74 11.35
C LEU A 59 -22.31 1.90 10.28
#